data_AF-A0A959TSY5-F1
#
_entry.id   AF-A0A959TSY5-F1
#
_cell.length_a   1.000
_cell.length_b   1.000
_cell.length_c   1.000
_cell.angle_alpha   90.00
_cell.angle_beta   90.00
_cell.angle_gamma   90.00
#
_symmetry.space_group_name_H-M   'P 1'
#
loop_
_entity.id
_entity.type
_entity.pdbx_description
1 polymer ?
#
loop_
_entity_poly.entity_id
_entity_poly.type
_entity_poly.pdbx_seq_one_letter_code
_entity_poly.pdbx_strand_id
1 'polypeptide(L)'
;MKAQLVFPITALLLATSCTGPGKEEGADSGTAAEPEAKAAPARKAAPDLTPIVEGFLRFDGVYHAQNGQVDYFIRFFPQGNAVMLAGFPDAKVDLRSGLKPDMPEGFSNGHNVPVRIEGDSILFSTSNMKGDISYHGFRTDPEHINFRKHSHINGREAEMEYVFESYP
;
A
#
# COMPACT_ATOMS: atom_id res chain seq x y z
N MET A 1 7.79 -41.87 -16.65
CA MET A 1 8.31 -41.13 -17.82
C MET A 1 9.15 -39.97 -17.31
N LYS A 2 10.38 -39.87 -17.80
CA LYS A 2 11.37 -38.82 -17.48
C LYS A 2 11.01 -37.52 -18.20
N ALA A 3 11.22 -36.38 -17.54
CA ALA A 3 11.73 -35.17 -18.19
C ALA A 3 12.43 -34.30 -17.14
N GLN A 4 13.76 -34.40 -17.13
CA GLN A 4 14.68 -33.43 -16.51
C GLN A 4 14.58 -32.12 -17.27
N LEU A 5 14.49 -30.99 -16.57
CA LEU A 5 14.78 -29.68 -17.15
C LEU A 5 16.05 -29.13 -16.52
N VAL A 6 17.10 -29.14 -17.33
CA VAL A 6 18.42 -28.55 -17.09
C VAL A 6 18.31 -27.07 -17.45
N PHE A 7 18.64 -26.17 -16.53
CA PHE A 7 18.91 -24.76 -16.85
C PHE A 7 20.42 -24.50 -16.75
N PRO A 8 21.06 -23.97 -17.81
CA PRO A 8 22.50 -23.75 -17.84
C PRO A 8 22.92 -22.49 -17.07
N ILE A 9 24.07 -22.62 -16.42
CA ILE A 9 24.90 -21.60 -15.79
C ILE A 9 25.70 -20.86 -16.87
N THR A 10 25.58 -19.54 -16.97
CA THR A 10 26.59 -18.56 -17.47
C THR A 10 26.01 -17.14 -17.28
N ALA A 11 26.72 -16.07 -16.90
CA ALA A 11 28.12 -15.75 -17.12
C ALA A 11 28.72 -14.82 -16.04
N LEU A 12 29.94 -15.18 -15.72
CA LEU A 12 31.10 -14.42 -15.24
C LEU A 12 31.16 -12.95 -15.73
N LEU A 13 31.23 -11.98 -14.81
CA LEU A 13 31.77 -10.64 -15.11
C LEU A 13 33.24 -10.60 -14.71
N LEU A 14 34.09 -10.40 -15.70
CA LEU A 14 35.53 -10.19 -15.56
C LEU A 14 35.83 -8.80 -15.00
N ALA A 15 36.68 -8.78 -13.97
CA ALA A 15 37.40 -7.59 -13.55
C ALA A 15 38.55 -7.31 -14.53
N THR A 16 38.69 -6.06 -14.97
CA THR A 16 39.89 -5.54 -15.61
C THR A 16 40.33 -4.26 -14.91
N SER A 17 41.39 -4.41 -14.12
CA SER A 17 42.31 -3.36 -13.70
C SER A 17 43.18 -2.89 -14.87
N CYS A 18 43.58 -1.61 -14.91
CA CYS A 18 44.97 -1.16 -15.10
C CYS A 18 45.10 0.37 -15.10
N THR A 19 45.64 0.88 -13.99
CA THR A 19 46.73 1.86 -13.80
C THR A 19 47.20 2.75 -14.97
N GLY A 20 47.33 4.05 -14.67
CA GLY A 20 48.28 4.97 -15.29
C GLY A 20 48.76 6.03 -14.26
N PRO A 21 50.07 6.31 -14.11
CA PRO A 21 50.63 7.12 -13.02
C PRO A 21 50.89 8.58 -13.42
N GLY A 22 50.84 9.50 -12.45
CA GLY A 22 51.25 10.90 -12.62
C GLY A 22 51.26 11.70 -11.31
N LYS A 23 52.45 11.89 -10.75
CA LYS A 23 52.92 12.92 -9.77
C LYS A 23 52.40 14.34 -10.11
N GLU A 24 52.26 15.36 -9.25
CA GLU A 24 52.94 15.85 -8.03
C GLU A 24 51.98 16.89 -7.36
N GLU A 25 51.75 16.86 -6.05
CA GLU A 25 52.26 17.81 -5.03
C GLU A 25 51.74 19.27 -5.10
N GLY A 26 51.05 19.73 -4.05
CA GLY A 26 50.87 21.16 -3.78
C GLY A 26 49.67 21.59 -2.93
N ALA A 27 49.97 22.03 -1.71
CA ALA A 27 49.21 22.98 -0.86
C ALA A 27 47.96 22.50 -0.09
N ASP A 28 48.22 22.19 1.17
CA ASP A 28 47.32 22.38 2.31
C ASP A 28 46.89 23.87 2.43
N SER A 29 45.58 24.11 2.47
CA SER A 29 44.96 25.21 3.21
C SER A 29 43.46 24.93 3.35
N GLY A 30 43.07 24.69 4.60
CA GLY A 30 41.70 24.36 4.99
C GLY A 30 40.64 25.35 4.51
N THR A 31 39.56 24.80 3.99
CA THR A 31 38.20 25.30 4.20
C THR A 31 37.40 24.09 4.62
N ALA A 32 36.96 24.07 5.88
CA ALA A 32 36.04 23.07 6.37
C ALA A 32 34.76 23.18 5.54
N ALA A 33 34.58 22.25 4.60
CA ALA A 33 33.33 22.07 3.89
C ALA A 33 32.27 21.73 4.94
N GLU A 34 31.32 22.66 5.09
CA GLU A 34 30.06 22.48 5.77
C GLU A 34 29.46 21.13 5.33
N PRO A 35 29.07 20.24 6.24
CA PRO A 35 28.50 18.97 5.83
C PRO A 35 27.21 19.30 5.09
N GLU A 36 27.20 19.04 3.77
CA GLU A 36 25.98 19.07 2.94
C GLU A 36 24.92 18.26 3.68
N ALA A 37 23.98 18.97 4.29
CA ALA A 37 22.83 18.38 4.93
C ALA A 37 22.07 17.64 3.82
N LYS A 38 22.31 16.34 3.74
CA LYS A 38 21.62 15.40 2.87
C LYS A 38 20.13 15.70 3.01
N ALA A 39 19.57 16.36 2.00
CA ALA A 39 18.20 16.83 2.03
C ALA A 39 17.33 15.65 2.43
N ALA A 40 16.64 15.78 3.56
CA ALA A 40 15.68 14.78 3.99
C ALA A 40 14.73 14.55 2.82
N PRO A 41 14.41 13.29 2.46
CA PRO A 41 13.50 13.02 1.36
C PRO A 41 12.22 13.83 1.62
N ALA A 42 11.81 14.61 0.60
CA ALA A 42 10.63 15.45 0.68
C ALA A 42 9.47 14.57 1.19
N ARG A 43 8.96 14.89 2.39
CA ARG A 43 7.77 14.23 2.90
C ARG A 43 6.69 14.43 1.85
N LYS A 44 6.18 13.33 1.28
CA LYS A 44 5.01 13.34 0.40
C LYS A 44 3.95 14.16 1.13
N ALA A 45 3.44 15.21 0.47
CA ALA A 45 2.41 16.05 1.06
C ALA A 45 1.27 15.15 1.55
N ALA A 46 0.73 15.43 2.74
CA ALA A 46 -0.41 14.70 3.24
C ALA A 46 -1.54 14.75 2.19
N PRO A 47 -2.23 13.63 1.94
CA PRO A 47 -3.32 13.62 0.97
C PRO A 47 -4.38 14.65 1.38
N ASP A 48 -4.89 15.39 0.40
CA ASP A 48 -6.08 16.23 0.61
C ASP A 48 -7.28 15.31 0.79
N LEU A 49 -7.90 15.35 1.98
CA LEU A 49 -9.00 14.47 2.34
C LEU A 49 -10.31 15.27 2.41
N THR A 50 -11.34 14.74 1.77
CA THR A 50 -12.70 15.29 1.86
C THR A 50 -13.47 14.53 2.93
N PRO A 51 -13.96 15.20 4.00
CA PRO A 51 -14.74 14.55 5.03
C PRO A 51 -15.95 13.80 4.47
N ILE A 52 -16.19 12.60 4.98
CA ILE A 52 -17.36 11.79 4.60
C ILE A 52 -18.54 12.27 5.43
N VAL A 53 -19.68 12.50 4.76
CA VAL A 53 -20.92 12.94 5.41
C VAL A 53 -21.35 11.93 6.48
N GLU A 54 -21.69 12.44 7.66
CA GLU A 54 -22.15 11.61 8.78
C GLU A 54 -23.38 10.79 8.38
N GLY A 55 -23.43 9.53 8.83
CA GLY A 55 -24.49 8.59 8.46
C GLY A 55 -24.35 8.01 7.05
N PHE A 56 -23.37 8.46 6.24
CA PHE A 56 -23.14 7.83 4.94
C PHE A 56 -22.49 6.44 5.09
N LEU A 57 -21.51 6.34 5.99
CA LEU A 57 -20.80 5.12 6.39
C LEU A 57 -20.72 5.05 7.92
N ARG A 58 -20.49 3.85 8.45
CA ARG A 58 -20.17 3.65 9.86
C ARG A 58 -18.67 3.82 10.12
N PHE A 59 -18.33 4.48 11.22
CA PHE A 59 -16.94 4.75 11.62
C PHE A 59 -16.56 4.05 12.94
N ASP A 60 -17.54 3.47 13.62
CA ASP A 60 -17.46 2.80 14.92
C ASP A 60 -17.20 1.28 14.81
N GLY A 61 -16.60 0.85 13.71
CA GLY A 61 -16.33 -0.55 13.45
C GLY A 61 -15.48 -0.78 12.22
N VAL A 62 -15.56 -1.99 11.70
CA VAL A 62 -14.82 -2.44 10.52
C VAL A 62 -15.77 -3.12 9.56
N TYR A 63 -15.56 -2.90 8.27
CA TYR A 63 -16.21 -3.65 7.21
C TYR A 63 -15.33 -4.85 6.88
N HIS A 64 -15.89 -6.04 6.94
CA HIS A 64 -15.19 -7.31 6.77
C HIS A 64 -15.74 -8.09 5.58
N ALA A 65 -14.85 -8.63 4.77
CA ALA A 65 -15.17 -9.59 3.72
C ALA A 65 -14.18 -10.74 3.75
N GLN A 66 -14.62 -11.92 3.34
CA GLN A 66 -13.76 -13.10 3.20
C GLN A 66 -13.77 -13.59 1.76
N ASN A 67 -12.58 -13.91 1.23
CA ASN A 67 -12.45 -14.59 -0.07
C ASN A 67 -11.48 -15.77 0.07
N GLY A 68 -12.04 -16.98 0.03
CA GLY A 68 -11.29 -18.19 0.34
C GLY A 68 -10.77 -18.15 1.77
N GLN A 69 -9.44 -18.20 1.93
CA GLN A 69 -8.78 -18.14 3.23
C GLN A 69 -8.22 -16.75 3.58
N VAL A 70 -8.61 -15.71 2.85
CA VAL A 70 -8.12 -14.35 3.09
C VAL A 70 -9.26 -13.50 3.63
N ASP A 71 -9.03 -12.92 4.80
CA ASP A 71 -9.90 -11.91 5.38
C ASP A 71 -9.44 -10.52 4.93
N TYR A 72 -10.40 -9.68 4.62
CA TYR A 72 -10.22 -8.30 4.18
C TYR A 72 -10.99 -7.40 5.14
N PHE A 73 -10.27 -6.48 5.77
CA PHE A 73 -10.84 -5.48 6.65
C PHE A 73 -10.68 -4.10 6.04
N ILE A 74 -11.74 -3.29 6.13
CA ILE A 74 -11.74 -1.87 5.79
C ILE A 74 -12.29 -1.10 6.97
N ARG A 75 -11.57 -0.08 7.42
CA ARG A 75 -12.09 0.92 8.36
C ARG A 75 -12.14 2.27 7.68
N PHE A 76 -13.32 2.88 7.66
CA PHE A 76 -13.49 4.24 7.20
C PHE A 76 -13.33 5.22 8.35
N PHE A 77 -12.85 6.42 8.02
CA PHE A 77 -12.63 7.49 8.97
C PHE A 77 -13.39 8.75 8.53
N PRO A 78 -13.97 9.53 9.46
CA PRO A 78 -14.74 10.73 9.15
C PRO A 78 -13.97 11.75 8.29
N GLN A 79 -12.64 11.76 8.41
CA GLN A 79 -11.76 12.70 7.71
C GLN A 79 -11.72 12.46 6.19
N GLY A 80 -12.15 11.31 5.70
CA GLY A 80 -12.16 11.02 4.25
C GLY A 80 -11.15 9.98 3.78
N ASN A 81 -10.60 9.18 4.68
CA ASN A 81 -9.71 8.08 4.32
C ASN A 81 -10.28 6.71 4.74
N ALA A 82 -9.79 5.67 4.09
CA ALA A 82 -10.01 4.29 4.45
C ALA A 82 -8.68 3.61 4.73
N VAL A 83 -8.67 2.77 5.76
CA VAL A 83 -7.55 1.88 6.07
C VAL A 83 -7.96 0.46 5.79
N MET A 84 -7.16 -0.24 5.00
CA MET A 84 -7.41 -1.60 4.57
C MET A 84 -6.30 -2.52 5.02
N LEU A 85 -6.65 -3.70 5.51
CA LEU A 85 -5.71 -4.78 5.80
C LEU A 85 -6.27 -6.10 5.28
N ALA A 86 -5.42 -6.91 4.66
CA ALA A 86 -5.76 -8.24 4.21
C ALA A 86 -4.75 -9.27 4.72
N GLY A 87 -5.23 -10.45 5.12
CA GLY A 87 -4.37 -11.52 5.60
C GLY A 87 -5.11 -12.81 5.86
N PHE A 88 -4.35 -13.83 6.25
CA PHE A 88 -4.91 -15.14 6.59
C PHE A 88 -5.39 -15.15 8.06
N PRO A 89 -6.50 -15.83 8.39
CA PRO A 89 -7.03 -15.88 9.76
C PRO A 89 -6.05 -16.49 10.78
N ASP A 90 -5.15 -17.36 10.32
CA ASP A 90 -4.14 -18.04 11.15
C ASP A 90 -2.85 -17.21 11.33
N ALA A 91 -2.79 -16.01 10.75
CA ALA A 91 -1.70 -15.10 11.01
C ALA A 91 -1.62 -14.81 12.51
N LYS A 92 -0.44 -14.91 13.10
CA LYS A 92 -0.17 -14.56 14.52
C LYS A 92 -0.30 -13.05 14.81
N VAL A 93 -0.90 -12.29 13.89
CA VAL A 93 -1.03 -10.84 13.92
C VAL A 93 -2.52 -10.54 13.92
N ASP A 94 -2.97 -9.79 14.92
CA ASP A 94 -4.31 -9.22 14.90
C ASP A 94 -4.36 -8.10 13.86
N LEU A 95 -4.93 -8.42 12.69
CA LEU A 95 -5.09 -7.47 11.60
C LEU A 95 -5.93 -6.27 12.00
N ARG A 96 -6.93 -6.44 12.87
CA ARG A 96 -7.83 -5.33 13.22
C ARG A 96 -7.14 -4.27 14.06
N SER A 97 -6.17 -4.66 14.88
CA SER A 97 -5.33 -3.73 15.64
C SER A 97 -4.55 -2.74 14.76
N GLY A 98 -4.33 -3.07 13.48
CA GLY A 98 -3.63 -2.24 12.51
C GLY A 98 -4.51 -1.20 11.80
N LEU A 99 -5.84 -1.25 11.95
CA LEU A 99 -6.79 -0.34 11.27
C LEU A 99 -6.85 1.02 11.98
N LYS A 100 -5.75 1.78 11.90
CA LYS A 100 -5.57 3.08 12.54
C LYS A 100 -5.43 4.19 11.50
N PRO A 101 -5.94 5.41 11.75
CA PRO A 101 -5.94 6.49 10.77
C PRO A 101 -4.53 6.96 10.39
N ASP A 102 -3.55 6.71 11.23
CA ASP A 102 -2.13 7.02 11.06
C ASP A 102 -1.30 5.78 10.67
N MET A 103 -1.94 4.70 10.19
CA MET A 103 -1.26 3.47 9.83
C MET A 103 -0.05 3.77 8.92
N PRO A 104 1.18 3.41 9.34
CA PRO A 104 2.37 3.72 8.58
C PRO A 104 2.37 2.99 7.23
N GLU A 105 2.85 3.68 6.20
CA GLU A 105 3.12 3.05 4.91
C GLU A 105 4.13 1.90 5.09
N GLY A 106 3.93 0.78 4.38
CA GLY A 106 4.88 -0.35 4.40
C GLY A 106 4.48 -1.56 5.26
N PHE A 107 3.32 -1.55 5.91
CA PHE A 107 2.65 -2.82 6.25
C PHE A 107 2.32 -3.53 4.92
N SER A 108 2.93 -4.68 4.64
CA SER A 108 2.96 -5.24 3.26
C SER A 108 1.59 -5.45 2.62
N ASN A 109 0.55 -5.58 3.43
CA ASN A 109 -0.83 -5.79 3.02
C ASN A 109 -1.77 -4.66 3.51
N GLY A 110 -1.21 -3.53 3.93
CA GLY A 110 -1.92 -2.39 4.49
C GLY A 110 -1.95 -1.20 3.55
N HIS A 111 -3.12 -0.59 3.42
CA HIS A 111 -3.29 0.65 2.65
C HIS A 111 -4.04 1.69 3.48
N ASN A 112 -3.58 2.94 3.46
CA ASN A 112 -4.30 4.09 3.98
C ASN A 112 -4.51 5.07 2.82
N VAL A 113 -5.75 5.20 2.36
CA VAL A 113 -6.06 5.81 1.07
C VAL A 113 -7.18 6.83 1.18
N PRO A 114 -7.13 7.93 0.41
CA PRO A 114 -8.25 8.86 0.32
C PRO A 114 -9.47 8.15 -0.30
N VAL A 115 -10.64 8.48 0.21
CA VAL A 115 -11.94 8.01 -0.27
C VAL A 115 -12.68 9.18 -0.90
N ARG A 116 -13.28 8.94 -2.06
CA ARG A 116 -14.19 9.88 -2.70
C ARG A 116 -15.60 9.31 -2.69
N ILE A 117 -16.56 10.17 -2.36
CA ILE A 117 -17.99 9.86 -2.43
C ILE A 117 -18.57 10.57 -3.64
N GLU A 118 -19.20 9.82 -4.55
CA GLU A 118 -19.84 10.35 -5.76
C GLU A 118 -21.27 9.80 -5.85
N GLY A 119 -22.25 10.60 -5.44
CA GLY A 119 -23.63 10.13 -5.23
C GLY A 119 -23.66 9.04 -4.16
N ASP A 120 -24.12 7.85 -4.51
CA ASP A 120 -24.09 6.66 -3.63
C ASP A 120 -22.86 5.76 -3.81
N SER A 121 -21.89 6.19 -4.64
CA SER A 121 -20.66 5.44 -4.89
C SER A 121 -19.55 5.80 -3.89
N ILE A 122 -18.80 4.78 -3.49
CA ILE A 122 -17.57 4.88 -2.69
C ILE A 122 -16.39 4.52 -3.60
N LEU A 123 -15.45 5.45 -3.79
CA LEU A 123 -14.36 5.30 -4.75
C LEU A 123 -13.01 5.49 -4.06
N PHE A 124 -12.11 4.52 -4.22
CA PHE A 124 -10.70 4.64 -3.83
C PHE A 124 -9.83 3.66 -4.62
N SER A 125 -8.51 3.82 -4.53
CA SER A 125 -7.55 2.90 -5.14
C SER A 125 -6.45 2.56 -4.15
N THR A 126 -6.00 1.30 -4.16
CA THR A 126 -4.82 0.85 -3.42
C THR A 126 -3.66 0.61 -4.37
N SER A 127 -2.46 1.01 -3.97
CA SER A 127 -1.24 0.88 -4.77
C SER A 127 -0.20 0.01 -4.07
N ASN A 128 0.50 -0.82 -4.84
CA ASN A 128 1.74 -1.47 -4.42
C ASN A 128 2.78 -1.42 -5.54
N MET A 129 3.96 -2.01 -5.33
CA MET A 129 5.04 -2.01 -6.34
C MET A 129 4.67 -2.62 -7.69
N LYS A 130 3.63 -3.47 -7.75
CA LYS A 130 3.19 -4.14 -8.99
C LYS A 130 2.12 -3.33 -9.74
N GLY A 131 1.48 -2.36 -9.09
CA GLY A 131 0.45 -1.52 -9.66
C GLY A 131 -0.74 -1.33 -8.72
N ASP A 132 -1.87 -0.94 -9.31
CA ASP A 132 -3.03 -0.44 -8.58
C ASP A 132 -4.24 -1.36 -8.68
N ILE A 133 -5.10 -1.26 -7.68
CA ILE A 133 -6.44 -1.85 -7.67
C ILE A 133 -7.43 -0.72 -7.40
N SER A 134 -8.39 -0.53 -8.30
CA SER A 134 -9.50 0.40 -8.10
C SER A 134 -10.68 -0.31 -7.43
N TYR A 135 -11.32 0.39 -6.52
CA TYR A 135 -12.49 -0.05 -5.78
C TYR A 135 -13.65 0.88 -6.10
N HIS A 136 -14.74 0.29 -6.61
CA HIS A 136 -16.01 0.98 -6.81
C HIS A 136 -17.06 0.30 -5.93
N GLY A 137 -17.40 0.97 -4.84
CA GLY A 137 -18.35 0.50 -3.84
C GLY A 137 -19.74 1.09 -4.04
N PHE A 138 -20.75 0.26 -3.83
CA PHE A 138 -22.14 0.69 -3.67
C PHE A 138 -22.66 0.14 -2.35
N ARG A 139 -23.18 1.01 -1.49
CA ARG A 139 -23.85 0.58 -0.26
C ARG A 139 -25.28 0.18 -0.57
N THR A 140 -25.76 -0.90 0.04
CA THR A 140 -27.20 -1.21 0.08
C THR A 140 -27.84 -0.62 1.32
N ASP A 141 -27.08 -0.55 2.42
CA ASP A 141 -27.43 0.06 3.69
C ASP A 141 -26.12 0.43 4.45
N PRO A 142 -26.19 1.06 5.64
CA PRO A 142 -24.98 1.43 6.37
C PRO A 142 -24.07 0.27 6.78
N GLU A 143 -24.55 -0.97 6.79
CA GLU A 143 -23.81 -2.15 7.23
C GLU A 143 -23.26 -2.98 6.07
N HIS A 144 -23.75 -2.79 4.85
CA HIS A 144 -23.39 -3.61 3.70
C HIS A 144 -22.87 -2.76 2.53
N ILE A 145 -21.66 -3.08 2.06
CA ILE A 145 -21.04 -2.45 0.90
C ILE A 145 -20.58 -3.51 -0.09
N ASN A 146 -21.04 -3.40 -1.33
CA ASN A 146 -20.56 -4.22 -2.43
C ASN A 146 -19.50 -3.48 -3.22
N PHE A 147 -18.28 -4.01 -3.25
CA PHE A 147 -17.18 -3.46 -4.04
C PHE A 147 -16.94 -4.28 -5.30
N ARG A 148 -17.00 -3.62 -6.46
CA ARG A 148 -16.35 -4.08 -7.67
C ARG A 148 -14.90 -3.61 -7.67
N LYS A 149 -13.99 -4.57 -7.69
CA LYS A 149 -12.54 -4.39 -7.66
C LYS A 149 -12.00 -4.63 -9.06
N HIS A 150 -11.18 -3.73 -9.58
CA HIS A 150 -10.48 -3.90 -10.85
C HIS A 150 -8.97 -3.82 -10.63
N SER A 151 -8.24 -4.89 -10.95
CA SER A 151 -6.79 -4.91 -10.87
C SER A 151 -6.18 -4.42 -12.17
N HIS A 152 -5.50 -3.28 -12.13
CA HIS A 152 -4.76 -2.74 -13.27
C HIS A 152 -3.45 -3.49 -13.54
N ILE A 153 -3.10 -4.47 -12.70
CA ILE A 153 -1.91 -5.31 -12.83
C ILE A 153 -2.15 -6.45 -13.84
N ASN A 154 -3.35 -7.04 -13.83
CA ASN A 154 -3.66 -8.23 -14.64
C ASN A 154 -5.06 -8.18 -15.30
N GLY A 155 -5.78 -7.07 -15.18
CA GLY A 155 -7.11 -6.87 -15.74
C GLY A 155 -8.23 -7.67 -15.08
N ARG A 156 -7.96 -8.38 -13.97
CA ARG A 156 -8.99 -9.16 -13.27
C ARG A 156 -9.94 -8.27 -12.51
N GLU A 157 -11.18 -8.71 -12.48
CA GLU A 157 -12.23 -8.12 -11.68
C GLU A 157 -12.70 -9.08 -10.59
N ALA A 158 -13.19 -8.52 -9.49
CA ALA A 158 -13.83 -9.27 -8.42
C ALA A 158 -14.93 -8.43 -7.78
N GLU A 159 -16.05 -9.05 -7.45
CA GLU A 159 -17.09 -8.47 -6.62
C GLU A 159 -16.97 -9.04 -5.21
N MET A 160 -17.07 -8.18 -4.20
CA MET A 160 -16.98 -8.57 -2.80
C MET A 160 -17.96 -7.76 -1.96
N GLU A 161 -18.80 -8.47 -1.21
CA GLU A 161 -19.62 -7.88 -0.16
C GLU A 161 -18.80 -7.75 1.12
N TYR A 162 -18.83 -6.55 1.70
CA TYR A 162 -18.28 -6.27 3.02
C TYR A 162 -19.42 -6.00 3.99
N VAL A 163 -19.40 -6.70 5.11
CA VAL A 163 -20.39 -6.60 6.18
C VAL A 163 -19.76 -5.87 7.36
N PHE A 164 -20.50 -4.94 7.94
CA PHE A 164 -20.06 -4.18 9.09
C PHE A 164 -20.05 -5.05 10.35
N GLU A 165 -18.97 -4.91 11.11
CA GLU A 165 -18.80 -5.51 12.41
C GLU A 165 -18.42 -4.41 13.41
N SER A 166 -19.21 -4.28 14.47
CA SER A 166 -18.91 -3.37 15.56
C SER A 166 -17.56 -3.73 16.17
N TYR A 167 -16.71 -2.73 16.34
CA TYR A 167 -15.37 -2.90 16.90
C TYR A 167 -15.32 -2.23 18.27
N PRO A 168 -15.06 -2.98 19.36
CA PRO A 168 -14.97 -2.42 20.71
C PRO A 168 -13.75 -1.52 20.93
#